data_AF-A0A8S1J872-F1
#
_entry.id   AF-A0A8S1J872-F1
#
_cell.length_a   1.000
_cell.length_b   1.000
_cell.length_c   1.000
_cell.angle_alpha   90.00
_cell.angle_beta   90.00
_cell.angle_gamma   90.00
#
_symmetry.space_group_name_H-M   'P 1'
#
loop_
_entity.id
_entity.type
_entity.pdbx_description
1 polymer ?
#
loop_
_entity_poly.entity_id
_entity_poly.type
_entity_poly.pdbx_seq_one_letter_code
_entity_poly.pdbx_strand_id
1 'polypeptide(L)'
;MPVVNAVNAVKQVDVMHEVNTMHAVDAACPTERVNTMHVVNAAHHANDGDARGREVNAIVVECIQASCRAAFARAKDSHGDLSGTVKLQALAGSTCQIMESELATYSNPLRRVCPRAAVVACRQLHECFGEVYLPSLRKLEGLDVDTIGMCKAADGLEKAIVDRCGAGLKDLELWGTNDVIRPHLFKWVDQQMQVVHCWRKRLIEAEDWKPLSTSNTVSRSAVEFMKILMDSVRALFALDLPIPRQVILTLMNNIDQALQGYGLDVVHGIGPAKDLIPPLPPLTRFKKRSSTGTAQGDEVPVKRGMGVTRRVKKLKAYLKEQLLEPAVPSIGAEPNYKFVSGLTVNSLVVRVNSLQFIRDSLPELESLLQSSWLRSAKPAPADNASWITGALQTAQTELTESTQSTCEFL
;
A
#
# COMPACT_ATOMS: atom_id res chain seq x y z
N MET A 1 62.24 32.55 33.45
CA MET A 1 60.87 32.99 33.08
C MET A 1 60.65 32.95 31.56
N PRO A 2 60.39 31.78 30.92
CA PRO A 2 59.91 31.76 29.52
C PRO A 2 58.52 31.13 29.32
N VAL A 3 57.93 30.48 30.34
CA VAL A 3 56.67 29.71 30.19
C VAL A 3 55.42 30.61 30.16
N VAL A 4 55.48 31.80 30.76
CA VAL A 4 54.34 32.73 30.82
C VAL A 4 54.05 33.38 29.45
N ASN A 5 55.07 33.55 28.61
CA ASN A 5 54.90 34.17 27.29
C ASN A 5 54.30 33.20 26.25
N ALA A 6 54.54 31.89 26.36
CA ALA A 6 53.96 30.89 25.46
C ALA A 6 52.45 30.68 25.71
N VAL A 7 52.03 30.69 26.99
CA VAL A 7 50.62 30.56 27.36
C VAL A 7 49.81 31.80 26.97
N ASN A 8 50.40 33.00 27.07
CA ASN A 8 49.75 34.23 26.61
C ASN A 8 49.68 34.32 25.09
N ALA A 9 50.67 33.80 24.35
CA ALA A 9 50.64 33.75 22.89
C ALA A 9 49.59 32.73 22.37
N VAL A 10 49.48 31.55 22.99
CA VAL A 10 48.44 30.57 22.62
C VAL A 10 47.03 31.11 22.91
N LYS A 11 46.83 31.81 24.04
CA LYS A 11 45.56 32.48 24.35
C LYS A 11 45.25 33.64 23.39
N GLN A 12 46.25 34.41 22.96
CA GLN A 12 46.03 35.49 21.98
C GLN A 12 45.68 34.99 20.58
N VAL A 13 46.26 33.85 20.16
CA VAL A 13 45.97 33.25 18.85
C VAL A 13 44.56 32.65 18.82
N ASP A 14 44.12 32.02 19.92
CA ASP A 14 42.75 31.50 20.07
C ASP A 14 41.72 32.64 20.03
N VAL A 15 42.00 33.76 20.71
CA VAL A 15 41.13 34.94 20.74
C VAL A 15 41.05 35.62 19.36
N MET A 16 42.16 35.73 18.62
CA MET A 16 42.11 36.28 17.25
C MET A 16 41.34 35.38 16.27
N HIS A 17 41.38 34.05 16.46
CA HIS A 17 40.61 33.12 15.66
C HIS A 17 39.11 33.16 16.00
N GLU A 18 38.77 33.27 17.29
CA GLU A 18 37.39 33.46 17.78
C GLU A 18 36.80 34.83 17.34
N VAL A 19 37.58 35.91 17.37
CA VAL A 19 37.14 37.25 16.90
C VAL A 19 36.94 37.27 15.38
N ASN A 20 37.80 36.60 14.61
CA ASN A 20 37.65 36.50 13.16
C ASN A 20 36.46 35.60 12.74
N THR A 21 36.16 34.56 13.50
CA THR A 21 34.97 33.73 13.26
C THR A 21 33.67 34.44 13.67
N MET A 22 33.70 35.35 14.65
CA MET A 22 32.56 36.20 15.02
C MET A 22 32.33 37.40 14.10
N HIS A 23 33.36 37.99 13.48
CA HIS A 23 33.16 38.99 12.41
C HIS A 23 32.38 38.41 11.20
N ALA A 24 32.50 37.10 10.95
CA ALA A 24 31.68 36.41 9.95
C ALA A 24 30.21 36.26 10.39
N VAL A 25 29.93 36.25 11.71
CA VAL A 25 28.57 36.25 12.28
C VAL A 25 27.96 37.66 12.23
N ASP A 26 28.74 38.71 12.47
CA ASP A 26 28.33 40.13 12.32
C ASP A 26 27.95 40.47 10.87
N ALA A 27 28.59 39.84 9.89
CA ALA A 27 28.24 39.99 8.47
C ALA A 27 26.92 39.29 8.08
N ALA A 28 26.40 38.38 8.92
CA ALA A 28 25.21 37.58 8.64
C ALA A 28 23.91 38.14 9.28
N CYS A 29 23.99 39.15 10.16
CA CYS A 29 22.83 39.71 10.87
C CYS A 29 22.89 41.26 10.91
N PRO A 30 22.21 41.99 10.02
CA PRO A 30 22.28 43.45 9.98
C PRO A 30 21.26 44.15 10.91
N THR A 31 20.47 43.40 11.69
CA THR A 31 19.48 43.98 12.60
C THR A 31 20.04 44.12 14.01
N GLU A 32 20.28 45.38 14.36
CA GLU A 32 20.85 45.91 15.60
C GLU A 32 22.34 45.58 15.83
N ARG A 33 23.16 46.65 15.80
CA ARG A 33 24.56 46.64 16.20
C ARG A 33 24.68 46.25 17.68
N VAL A 34 24.54 44.97 17.98
CA VAL A 34 25.01 44.42 19.25
C VAL A 34 26.52 44.50 19.19
N ASN A 35 27.10 45.35 20.02
CA ASN A 35 28.54 45.60 20.04
C ASN A 35 29.24 44.28 20.41
N THR A 36 29.74 43.56 19.41
CA THR A 36 30.30 42.20 19.52
C THR A 36 31.40 42.11 20.57
N MET A 37 32.13 43.21 20.79
CA MET A 37 33.11 43.39 21.86
C MET A 37 32.54 43.32 23.29
N HIS A 38 31.30 43.78 23.52
CA HIS A 38 30.65 43.66 24.84
C HIS A 38 30.20 42.23 25.13
N VAL A 39 29.75 41.49 24.12
CA VAL A 39 29.33 40.09 24.29
C VAL A 39 30.54 39.20 24.62
N VAL A 40 31.65 39.43 23.94
CA VAL A 40 32.92 38.70 24.18
C VAL A 40 33.53 39.06 25.54
N ASN A 41 33.61 40.35 25.89
CA ASN A 41 34.11 40.75 27.22
C ASN A 41 33.20 40.29 28.36
N ALA A 42 31.88 40.26 28.16
CA ALA A 42 30.94 39.76 29.16
C ALA A 42 31.00 38.22 29.29
N ALA A 43 31.24 37.49 28.19
CA ALA A 43 31.46 36.04 28.21
C ALA A 43 32.78 35.64 28.89
N HIS A 44 33.85 36.43 28.75
CA HIS A 44 35.12 36.19 29.47
C HIS A 44 35.07 36.47 30.98
N HIS A 45 34.09 37.25 31.44
CA HIS A 45 33.92 37.60 32.86
C HIS A 45 32.78 36.86 33.56
N ALA A 46 31.99 36.06 32.84
CA ALA A 46 30.88 35.29 33.41
C ALA A 46 31.38 34.02 34.10
N ASN A 47 31.55 34.08 35.43
CA ASN A 47 31.54 32.88 36.26
C ASN A 47 30.10 32.33 36.33
N ASP A 48 29.95 31.00 36.36
CA ASP A 48 28.71 30.20 36.17
C ASP A 48 27.44 30.58 37.01
N GLY A 49 27.49 31.59 37.88
CA GLY A 49 26.39 31.97 38.80
C GLY A 49 25.80 33.38 38.65
N ASP A 50 26.40 34.28 37.88
CA ASP A 50 26.04 35.70 37.89
C ASP A 50 24.88 36.07 36.94
N ALA A 51 24.04 37.03 37.36
CA ALA A 51 22.92 37.55 36.57
C ALA A 51 23.34 38.04 35.17
N ARG A 52 24.57 38.57 35.03
CA ARG A 52 25.16 38.96 33.75
C ARG A 52 25.47 37.78 32.83
N GLY A 53 25.91 36.63 33.39
CA GLY A 53 26.14 35.42 32.60
C GLY A 53 24.85 34.87 32.01
N ARG A 54 23.73 34.99 32.74
CA ARG A 54 22.40 34.63 32.22
C ARG A 54 21.93 35.55 31.09
N GLU A 55 22.18 36.85 31.20
CA GLU A 55 21.82 37.83 30.17
C GLU A 55 22.63 37.64 28.89
N VAL A 56 23.94 37.39 29.00
CA VAL A 56 24.81 37.07 27.85
C VAL A 56 24.36 35.77 27.18
N ASN A 57 24.04 34.74 27.96
CA ASN A 57 23.53 33.48 27.42
C ASN A 57 22.21 33.68 26.67
N ALA A 58 21.29 34.51 27.18
CA ALA A 58 20.04 34.84 26.50
C ALA A 58 20.26 35.54 25.14
N ILE A 59 21.16 36.52 25.08
CA ILE A 59 21.49 37.21 23.82
C ILE A 59 22.11 36.24 22.81
N VAL A 60 23.04 35.38 23.26
CA VAL A 60 23.66 34.37 22.39
C VAL A 60 22.63 33.38 21.85
N VAL A 61 21.67 32.96 22.68
CA VAL A 61 20.54 32.11 22.26
C VAL A 61 19.72 32.78 21.15
N GLU A 62 19.36 34.06 21.31
CA GLU A 62 18.62 34.82 20.30
C GLU A 62 19.42 34.96 18.99
N CYS A 63 20.73 35.22 19.07
CA CYS A 63 21.59 35.30 17.89
C CYS A 63 21.66 33.96 17.14
N ILE A 64 21.80 32.84 17.86
CA ILE A 64 21.79 31.49 17.26
C ILE A 64 20.46 31.25 16.55
N GLN A 65 19.34 31.55 17.20
CA GLN A 65 18.00 31.39 16.62
C GLN A 65 17.82 32.25 15.36
N ALA A 66 18.20 33.53 15.41
CA ALA A 66 18.11 34.44 14.27
C ALA A 66 18.99 33.97 13.10
N SER A 67 20.21 33.52 13.38
CA SER A 67 21.14 33.00 12.38
C SER A 67 20.59 31.73 11.70
N CYS A 68 20.10 30.76 12.49
CA CYS A 68 19.49 29.53 11.97
C CYS A 68 18.25 29.84 11.12
N ARG A 69 17.38 30.77 11.56
CA ARG A 69 16.20 31.20 10.81
C ARG A 69 16.57 31.88 9.50
N ALA A 70 17.59 32.75 9.50
CA ALA A 70 18.08 33.41 8.29
C ALA A 70 18.76 32.43 7.32
N ALA A 71 19.50 31.43 7.82
CA ALA A 71 20.06 30.35 7.01
C ALA A 71 18.95 29.50 6.36
N PHE A 72 17.93 29.13 7.13
CA PHE A 72 16.77 28.40 6.63
C PHE A 72 15.98 29.22 5.60
N ALA A 73 15.74 30.51 5.83
CA ALA A 73 15.07 31.39 4.89
C ALA A 73 15.82 31.47 3.55
N ARG A 74 17.15 31.59 3.58
CA ARG A 74 17.99 31.55 2.36
C ARG A 74 17.87 30.22 1.61
N ALA A 75 17.87 29.09 2.33
CA ALA A 75 17.65 27.78 1.71
C ALA A 75 16.25 27.67 1.10
N LYS A 76 15.23 28.13 1.81
CA LYS A 76 13.85 28.21 1.31
C LYS A 76 13.75 29.04 0.03
N ASP A 77 14.33 30.23 0.02
CA ASP A 77 14.31 31.13 -1.14
C ASP A 77 15.06 30.52 -2.33
N SER A 78 16.15 29.78 -2.08
CA SER A 78 16.90 29.08 -3.14
C SER A 78 16.09 27.99 -3.84
N HIS A 79 15.09 27.40 -3.16
CA HIS A 79 14.17 26.41 -3.72
C HIS A 79 12.89 27.02 -4.34
N GLY A 80 12.66 28.34 -4.19
CA GLY A 80 11.52 29.07 -4.74
C GLY A 80 10.16 28.71 -4.11
N ASP A 81 9.06 28.91 -4.84
CA ASP A 81 7.71 28.61 -4.35
C ASP A 81 7.56 27.12 -3.99
N LEU A 82 7.32 26.85 -2.69
CA LEU A 82 7.28 25.52 -2.06
C LEU A 82 5.97 24.75 -2.31
N SER A 83 5.25 25.07 -3.37
CA SER A 83 3.98 24.39 -3.69
C SER A 83 4.13 22.91 -4.10
N GLY A 84 5.37 22.40 -4.23
CA GLY A 84 5.65 21.03 -4.65
C GLY A 84 6.28 20.17 -3.55
N THR A 85 5.74 18.97 -3.35
CA THR A 85 6.23 17.91 -2.44
C THR A 85 7.72 17.57 -2.65
N VAL A 86 8.18 17.54 -3.91
CA VAL A 86 9.59 17.31 -4.28
C VAL A 86 10.52 18.42 -3.76
N LYS A 87 10.04 19.67 -3.72
CA LYS A 87 10.84 20.80 -3.20
C LYS A 87 10.95 20.76 -1.68
N LEU A 88 9.91 20.29 -0.99
CA LEU A 88 9.95 20.08 0.46
C LEU A 88 10.94 18.98 0.85
N GLN A 89 11.02 17.91 0.05
CA GLN A 89 12.05 16.88 0.22
C GLN A 89 13.46 17.46 0.09
N ALA A 90 13.71 18.30 -0.92
CA ALA A 90 15.00 18.96 -1.10
C ALA A 90 15.31 19.94 0.04
N LEU A 91 14.31 20.69 0.51
CA LEU A 91 14.44 21.61 1.65
C LEU A 91 14.79 20.87 2.94
N ALA A 92 14.21 19.70 3.20
CA ALA A 92 14.58 18.87 4.34
C ALA A 92 16.06 18.47 4.29
N GLY A 93 16.55 18.05 3.11
CA GLY A 93 17.96 17.75 2.89
C GLY A 93 18.89 18.95 3.10
N SER A 94 18.53 20.13 2.56
CA SER A 94 19.27 21.37 2.81
C SER A 94 19.27 21.75 4.31
N THR A 95 18.16 21.53 5.00
CA THR A 95 18.05 21.80 6.45
C THR A 95 18.95 20.88 7.26
N CYS A 96 19.04 19.59 6.89
CA CYS A 96 20.03 18.67 7.47
C CYS A 96 21.47 19.17 7.28
N GLN A 97 21.83 19.61 6.08
CA GLN A 97 23.18 20.12 5.80
C GLN A 97 23.50 21.39 6.61
N ILE A 98 22.52 22.31 6.74
CA ILE A 98 22.66 23.49 7.59
C ILE A 98 22.91 23.08 9.03
N MET A 99 22.10 22.14 9.56
CA MET A 99 22.28 21.62 10.91
C MET A 99 23.68 21.00 11.09
N GLU A 100 24.13 20.15 10.17
CA GLU A 100 25.45 19.52 10.25
C GLU A 100 26.58 20.57 10.23
N SER A 101 26.46 21.59 9.38
CA SER A 101 27.43 22.68 9.31
C SER A 101 27.45 23.53 10.59
N GLU A 102 26.29 23.75 11.21
CA GLU A 102 26.15 24.51 12.46
C GLU A 102 26.79 23.74 13.63
N LEU A 103 26.47 22.46 13.74
CA LEU A 103 26.99 21.59 14.78
C LEU A 103 28.51 21.39 14.67
N ALA A 104 29.03 21.26 13.45
CA ALA A 104 30.47 21.06 13.22
C ALA A 104 31.28 22.34 13.47
N THR A 105 30.75 23.50 13.08
CA THR A 105 31.52 24.76 13.03
C THR A 105 31.32 25.63 14.27
N TYR A 106 30.08 25.77 14.75
CA TYR A 106 29.72 26.79 15.74
C TYR A 106 29.39 26.21 17.12
N SER A 107 28.78 25.02 17.18
CA SER A 107 28.34 24.44 18.44
C SER A 107 29.47 24.15 19.44
N ASN A 108 30.66 23.75 18.96
CA ASN A 108 31.81 23.44 19.83
C ASN A 108 32.41 24.70 20.50
N PRO A 109 32.75 25.78 19.76
CA PRO A 109 33.18 27.04 20.35
C PRO A 109 32.15 27.65 21.30
N LEU A 110 30.88 27.64 20.90
CA LEU A 110 29.80 28.29 21.66
C LEU A 110 29.46 27.57 22.96
N ARG A 111 29.86 26.31 23.13
CA ARG A 111 29.59 25.52 24.35
C ARG A 111 30.15 26.16 25.63
N ARG A 112 31.22 26.95 25.53
CA ARG A 112 31.82 27.68 26.66
C ARG A 112 30.92 28.79 27.20
N VAL A 113 30.11 29.40 26.34
CA VAL A 113 29.24 30.55 26.66
C VAL A 113 27.78 30.12 26.81
N CYS A 114 27.34 29.19 25.95
CA CYS A 114 26.03 28.58 25.99
C CYS A 114 26.16 27.05 25.92
N PRO A 115 26.08 26.34 27.07
CA PRO A 115 26.14 24.88 27.10
C PRO A 115 25.07 24.17 26.26
N ARG A 116 24.00 24.88 25.87
CA ARG A 116 22.87 24.37 25.08
C ARG A 116 22.84 24.88 23.62
N ALA A 117 23.92 25.48 23.11
CA ALA A 117 23.97 26.07 21.77
C ALA A 117 23.45 25.12 20.66
N ALA A 118 23.98 23.89 20.61
CA ALA A 118 23.55 22.85 19.66
C ALA A 118 22.05 22.54 19.74
N VAL A 119 21.50 22.49 20.96
CA VAL A 119 20.09 22.15 21.19
C VAL A 119 19.18 23.29 20.72
N VAL A 120 19.61 24.54 20.93
CA VAL A 120 18.88 25.73 20.48
C VAL A 120 18.85 25.81 18.96
N ALA A 121 19.99 25.57 18.29
CA ALA A 121 20.08 25.57 16.84
C ALA A 121 19.19 24.47 16.22
N CYS A 122 19.31 23.23 16.70
CA CYS A 122 18.48 22.12 16.25
C CYS A 122 16.99 22.36 16.48
N ARG A 123 16.59 22.90 17.64
CA ARG A 123 15.19 23.25 17.93
C ARG A 123 14.68 24.32 16.96
N GLN A 124 15.46 25.37 16.70
CA GLN A 124 15.03 26.43 15.80
C GLN A 124 14.86 25.91 14.37
N LEU A 125 15.77 25.06 13.88
CA LEU A 125 15.66 24.45 12.56
C LEU A 125 14.46 23.51 12.46
N HIS A 126 14.17 22.75 13.52
CA HIS A 126 12.97 21.92 13.62
C HIS A 126 11.68 22.76 13.51
N GLU A 127 11.58 23.85 14.27
CA GLU A 127 10.41 24.75 14.24
C GLU A 127 10.24 25.39 12.85
N CYS A 128 11.31 25.92 12.26
CA CYS A 128 11.25 26.57 10.94
C CYS A 128 10.80 25.61 9.83
N PHE A 129 11.31 24.37 9.85
CA PHE A 129 10.86 23.36 8.89
C PHE A 129 9.42 22.93 9.16
N GLY A 130 9.04 22.75 10.44
CA GLY A 130 7.69 22.37 10.86
C GLY A 130 6.61 23.36 10.39
N GLU A 131 6.88 24.66 10.42
CA GLU A 131 5.96 25.70 9.92
C GLU A 131 5.60 25.53 8.44
N VAL A 132 6.51 24.98 7.64
CA VAL A 132 6.32 24.75 6.21
C VAL A 132 5.77 23.34 5.93
N TYR A 133 6.25 22.36 6.70
CA TYR A 133 5.92 20.95 6.52
C TYR A 133 4.50 20.62 7.00
N LEU A 134 4.10 21.06 8.20
CA LEU A 134 2.82 20.70 8.81
C LEU A 134 1.60 21.13 7.97
N PRO A 135 1.53 22.34 7.38
CA PRO A 135 0.43 22.71 6.49
C PRO A 135 0.35 21.85 5.23
N SER A 136 1.50 21.42 4.71
CA SER A 136 1.58 20.57 3.52
C SER A 136 1.13 19.14 3.85
N LEU A 137 1.52 18.63 5.02
CA LEU A 137 1.10 17.34 5.55
C LEU A 137 -0.42 17.27 5.78
N ARG A 138 -1.04 18.36 6.28
CA ARG A 138 -2.50 18.42 6.49
C ARG A 138 -3.33 18.46 5.20
N LYS A 139 -2.72 18.81 4.06
CA LYS A 139 -3.37 18.91 2.75
C LYS A 139 -3.21 17.64 1.90
N LEU A 140 -2.72 16.54 2.48
CA LEU A 140 -2.54 15.29 1.75
C LEU A 140 -3.88 14.69 1.32
N GLU A 141 -3.99 14.29 0.05
CA GLU A 141 -5.17 13.61 -0.50
C GLU A 141 -4.95 12.09 -0.68
N GLY A 142 -3.67 11.68 -0.80
CA GLY A 142 -3.24 10.31 -1.08
C GLY A 142 -1.75 10.06 -0.81
N LEU A 143 -1.33 8.81 -1.01
CA LEU A 143 0.06 8.36 -0.89
C LEU A 143 0.68 8.20 -2.27
N ASP A 144 1.13 9.33 -2.83
CA ASP A 144 1.90 9.36 -4.07
C ASP A 144 3.40 9.24 -3.78
N VAL A 145 4.18 8.85 -4.78
CA VAL A 145 5.65 8.68 -4.68
C VAL A 145 6.32 9.92 -4.06
N ASP A 146 5.92 11.11 -4.49
CA ASP A 146 6.50 12.36 -4.00
C ASP A 146 6.09 12.68 -2.56
N THR A 147 4.85 12.35 -2.17
CA THR A 147 4.39 12.54 -0.78
C THR A 147 5.12 11.61 0.18
N ILE A 148 5.37 10.37 -0.25
CA ILE A 148 6.14 9.38 0.51
C ILE A 148 7.59 9.87 0.65
N GLY A 149 8.20 10.37 -0.43
CA GLY A 149 9.55 10.95 -0.41
C GLY A 149 9.67 12.13 0.54
N MET A 150 8.68 13.02 0.55
CA MET A 150 8.59 14.14 1.49
C MET A 150 8.53 13.67 2.95
N CYS A 151 7.63 12.74 3.28
CA CYS A 151 7.48 12.23 4.65
C CYS A 151 8.76 11.53 5.14
N LYS A 152 9.41 10.74 4.27
CA LYS A 152 10.69 10.09 4.61
C LYS A 152 11.81 11.08 4.90
N ALA A 153 11.90 12.15 4.11
CA ALA A 153 12.92 13.16 4.31
C ALA A 153 12.67 13.97 5.59
N ALA A 154 11.41 14.25 5.91
CA ALA A 154 11.03 14.86 7.18
C ALA A 154 11.38 13.93 8.37
N ASP A 155 10.95 12.67 8.35
CA ASP A 155 11.27 11.70 9.41
C ASP A 155 12.80 11.51 9.57
N GLY A 156 13.55 11.55 8.46
CA GLY A 156 15.01 11.51 8.47
C GLY A 156 15.65 12.74 9.16
N LEU A 157 15.14 13.95 8.87
CA LEU A 157 15.58 15.19 9.51
C LEU A 157 15.24 15.19 11.01
N GLU A 158 14.01 14.82 11.38
CA GLU A 158 13.59 14.73 12.78
C GLU A 158 14.45 13.74 13.56
N LYS A 159 14.68 12.55 13.00
CA LYS A 159 15.59 11.56 13.59
C LYS A 159 17.01 12.10 13.74
N ALA A 160 17.56 12.78 12.73
CA ALA A 160 18.90 13.34 12.80
C ALA A 160 19.02 14.41 13.91
N ILE A 161 17.98 15.23 14.11
CA ILE A 161 17.89 16.20 15.20
C ILE A 161 17.86 15.50 16.56
N VAL A 162 17.01 14.49 16.72
CA VAL A 162 16.88 13.73 17.98
C VAL A 162 18.17 12.98 18.32
N ASP A 163 18.80 12.32 17.36
CA ASP A 163 20.04 11.54 17.58
C ASP A 163 21.21 12.43 18.03
N ARG A 164 21.26 13.69 17.60
CA ARG A 164 22.35 14.63 17.94
C ARG A 164 22.13 15.35 19.27
N CYS A 165 20.88 15.58 19.68
CA CYS A 165 20.56 16.39 20.85
C CYS A 165 19.91 15.63 22.02
N GLY A 166 19.48 14.38 21.80
CA GLY A 166 19.11 13.36 22.78
C GLY A 166 18.39 13.85 24.05
N ALA A 167 19.16 14.17 25.10
CA ALA A 167 18.61 14.56 26.39
C ALA A 167 18.15 16.03 26.50
N GLY A 168 18.59 16.92 25.60
CA GLY A 168 18.30 18.36 25.63
C GLY A 168 16.98 18.76 24.99
N LEU A 169 16.36 17.85 24.23
CA LEU A 169 15.12 18.06 23.46
C LEU A 169 13.88 17.43 24.10
N LYS A 170 13.89 17.12 25.39
CA LYS A 170 12.75 16.47 26.07
C LYS A 170 11.41 17.23 25.95
N ASP A 171 11.45 18.52 25.67
CA ASP A 171 10.26 19.37 25.48
C ASP A 171 9.89 19.58 24.00
N LEU A 172 10.58 18.93 23.05
CA LEU A 172 10.29 19.08 21.62
C LEU A 172 9.12 18.17 21.23
N GLU A 173 8.01 18.78 20.80
CA GLU A 173 6.92 18.05 20.16
C GLU A 173 7.36 17.62 18.75
N LEU A 174 7.43 16.31 18.53
CA LEU A 174 7.67 15.73 17.20
C LEU A 174 6.51 16.10 16.25
N TRP A 175 6.75 16.14 14.95
CA TRP A 175 5.76 16.54 13.94
C TRP A 175 4.57 15.59 13.83
N GLY A 176 4.64 14.39 14.42
CA GLY A 176 3.52 13.44 14.41
C GLY A 176 3.17 12.95 13.00
N THR A 177 4.15 12.89 12.09
CA THR A 177 3.97 12.47 10.69
C THR A 177 3.15 11.17 10.56
N ASN A 178 3.42 10.20 11.44
CA ASN A 178 2.76 8.90 11.44
C ASN A 178 1.24 9.00 11.64
N ASP A 179 0.79 9.88 12.53
CA ASP A 179 -0.64 10.02 12.86
C ASP A 179 -1.44 10.54 11.66
N VAL A 180 -0.84 11.44 10.86
CA VAL A 180 -1.47 11.96 9.64
C VAL A 180 -1.42 10.93 8.50
N ILE A 181 -0.32 10.19 8.36
CA ILE A 181 -0.17 9.16 7.32
C ILE A 181 -1.09 7.96 7.55
N ARG A 182 -1.33 7.59 8.81
CA ARG A 182 -2.11 6.41 9.20
C ARG A 182 -3.45 6.25 8.46
N PRO A 183 -4.37 7.23 8.41
CA PRO A 183 -5.62 7.10 7.65
C PRO A 183 -5.39 6.88 6.15
N HIS A 184 -4.33 7.47 5.57
CA HIS A 184 -4.00 7.25 4.16
C HIS A 184 -3.48 5.82 3.90
N LEU A 185 -2.78 5.20 4.85
CA LEU A 185 -2.38 3.79 4.74
C LEU A 185 -3.60 2.86 4.70
N PHE A 186 -4.62 3.10 5.54
CA PHE A 186 -5.87 2.34 5.49
C PHE A 186 -6.58 2.53 4.14
N LYS A 187 -6.71 3.79 3.69
CA LYS A 187 -7.29 4.10 2.37
C LYS A 187 -6.53 3.41 1.23
N TRP A 188 -5.20 3.36 1.30
CA TRP A 188 -4.38 2.63 0.33
C TRP A 188 -4.68 1.13 0.36
N VAL A 189 -4.79 0.52 1.55
CA VAL A 189 -5.15 -0.91 1.68
C VAL A 189 -6.53 -1.17 1.07
N ASP A 190 -7.52 -0.32 1.35
CA ASP A 190 -8.86 -0.45 0.78
C ASP A 190 -8.83 -0.38 -0.75
N GLN A 191 -8.07 0.57 -1.32
CA GLN A 191 -7.89 0.70 -2.77
C GLN A 191 -7.22 -0.52 -3.39
N GLN A 192 -6.15 -1.04 -2.77
CA GLN A 192 -5.50 -2.26 -3.26
C GLN A 192 -6.45 -3.45 -3.21
N MET A 193 -7.23 -3.61 -2.14
CA MET A 193 -8.15 -4.73 -2.02
C MET A 193 -9.31 -4.64 -3.01
N GLN A 194 -9.79 -3.45 -3.35
CA GLN A 194 -10.74 -3.26 -4.46
C GLN A 194 -10.17 -3.76 -5.79
N VAL A 195 -8.89 -3.47 -6.07
CA VAL A 195 -8.19 -3.98 -7.25
C VAL A 195 -8.11 -5.51 -7.21
N VAL A 196 -7.71 -6.11 -6.08
CA VAL A 196 -7.68 -7.57 -5.89
C VAL A 196 -9.03 -8.21 -6.17
N HIS A 197 -10.13 -7.66 -5.62
CA HIS A 197 -11.47 -8.19 -5.85
C HIS A 197 -11.92 -8.06 -7.31
N CYS A 198 -11.56 -6.97 -7.99
CA CYS A 198 -11.83 -6.80 -9.42
C CYS A 198 -11.09 -7.86 -10.24
N TRP A 199 -9.80 -8.07 -9.98
CA TRP A 199 -9.02 -9.10 -10.65
C TRP A 199 -9.54 -10.51 -10.36
N ARG A 200 -9.95 -10.80 -9.12
CA ARG A 200 -10.56 -12.10 -8.76
C ARG A 200 -11.74 -12.43 -9.67
N LYS A 201 -12.71 -11.51 -9.78
CA LYS A 201 -13.89 -11.69 -10.64
C LYS A 201 -13.50 -11.91 -12.10
N ARG A 202 -12.61 -11.07 -12.63
CA ARG A 202 -12.13 -11.17 -14.01
C ARG A 202 -11.40 -12.49 -14.28
N LEU A 203 -10.61 -12.98 -13.33
CA LEU A 203 -9.90 -14.25 -13.44
C LEU A 203 -10.90 -15.41 -13.50
N ILE A 204 -11.90 -15.44 -12.62
CA ILE A 204 -12.94 -16.48 -12.62
C ILE A 204 -13.79 -16.44 -13.90
N GLU A 205 -14.18 -15.26 -14.37
CA GLU A 205 -14.95 -15.09 -15.61
C GLU A 205 -14.19 -15.53 -16.87
N ALA A 206 -12.86 -15.38 -16.88
CA ALA A 206 -12.01 -15.75 -18.00
C ALA A 206 -11.55 -17.23 -17.97
N GLU A 207 -11.86 -17.97 -16.90
CA GLU A 207 -11.31 -19.30 -16.66
C GLU A 207 -12.00 -20.36 -17.52
N ASP A 208 -11.20 -21.23 -18.16
CA ASP A 208 -11.67 -22.39 -18.94
C ASP A 208 -11.47 -23.72 -18.21
N TRP A 209 -10.95 -23.69 -16.98
CA TRP A 209 -10.73 -24.81 -16.08
C TRP A 209 -9.92 -25.96 -16.72
N LYS A 210 -8.94 -25.59 -17.55
CA LYS A 210 -7.97 -26.54 -18.11
C LYS A 210 -6.69 -26.56 -17.26
N PRO A 211 -6.02 -27.72 -17.16
CA PRO A 211 -4.76 -27.80 -16.46
C PRO A 211 -3.71 -26.92 -17.15
N LEU A 212 -2.91 -26.19 -16.37
CA LEU A 212 -1.87 -25.30 -16.89
C LEU A 212 -0.80 -26.07 -17.69
N SER A 213 -0.51 -27.32 -17.31
CA SER A 213 0.38 -28.22 -18.06
C SER A 213 0.11 -29.68 -17.70
N THR A 214 0.76 -30.62 -18.39
CA THR A 214 0.70 -32.05 -18.06
C THR A 214 1.25 -32.38 -16.68
N SER A 215 2.11 -31.53 -16.10
CA SER A 215 2.66 -31.69 -14.74
C SER A 215 1.95 -30.83 -13.69
N ASN A 216 1.44 -29.64 -14.06
CA ASN A 216 0.68 -28.76 -13.16
C ASN A 216 -0.80 -28.80 -13.53
N THR A 217 -1.56 -29.57 -12.76
CA THR A 217 -3.01 -29.73 -12.90
C THR A 217 -3.82 -28.60 -12.23
N VAL A 218 -3.16 -27.49 -11.89
CA VAL A 218 -3.73 -26.29 -11.27
C VAL A 218 -4.27 -25.35 -12.35
N SER A 219 -5.32 -24.60 -12.01
CA SER A 219 -5.94 -23.59 -12.88
C SER A 219 -5.04 -22.36 -13.02
N ARG A 220 -5.22 -21.62 -14.14
CA ARG A 220 -4.46 -20.40 -14.36
C ARG A 220 -4.88 -19.31 -13.37
N SER A 221 -6.19 -19.19 -13.14
CA SER A 221 -6.77 -18.25 -12.17
C SER A 221 -6.15 -18.35 -10.77
N ALA A 222 -5.90 -19.57 -10.26
CA ALA A 222 -5.39 -19.75 -8.90
C ALA A 222 -3.96 -19.25 -8.72
N VAL A 223 -3.09 -19.54 -9.70
CA VAL A 223 -1.70 -19.09 -9.69
C VAL A 223 -1.62 -17.56 -9.82
N GLU A 224 -2.38 -16.98 -10.76
CA GLU A 224 -2.41 -15.53 -10.94
C GLU A 224 -3.01 -14.81 -9.73
N PHE A 225 -4.06 -15.36 -9.12
CA PHE A 225 -4.68 -14.79 -7.93
C PHE A 225 -3.73 -14.78 -6.73
N MET A 226 -3.06 -15.90 -6.43
CA MET A 226 -2.05 -15.96 -5.37
C MET A 226 -0.91 -14.98 -5.60
N LYS A 227 -0.44 -14.86 -6.85
CA LYS A 227 0.58 -13.88 -7.21
C LYS A 227 0.13 -12.45 -6.91
N ILE A 228 -1.10 -12.09 -7.29
CA ILE A 228 -1.67 -10.75 -7.01
C ILE A 228 -1.72 -10.48 -5.50
N LEU A 229 -2.12 -11.46 -4.68
CA LEU A 229 -2.15 -11.32 -3.22
C LEU A 229 -0.73 -11.10 -2.66
N MET A 230 0.24 -11.89 -3.09
CA MET A 230 1.64 -11.72 -2.67
C MET A 230 2.23 -10.38 -3.12
N ASP A 231 1.95 -9.97 -4.35
CA ASP A 231 2.43 -8.68 -4.88
C ASP A 231 1.77 -7.50 -4.14
N SER A 232 0.52 -7.64 -3.69
CA SER A 232 -0.16 -6.65 -2.83
C SER A 232 0.53 -6.50 -1.48
N VAL A 233 0.94 -7.61 -0.86
CA VAL A 233 1.75 -7.58 0.36
C VAL A 233 3.09 -6.89 0.11
N ARG A 234 3.80 -7.27 -0.96
CA ARG A 234 5.09 -6.64 -1.32
C ARG A 234 4.94 -5.15 -1.57
N ALA A 235 3.86 -4.73 -2.23
CA ALA A 235 3.59 -3.33 -2.55
C ALA A 235 3.40 -2.48 -1.28
N LEU A 236 2.75 -3.02 -0.23
CA LEU A 236 2.57 -2.30 1.04
C LEU A 236 3.93 -1.98 1.67
N PHE A 237 4.82 -2.99 1.76
CA PHE A 237 6.13 -2.81 2.36
C PHE A 237 7.11 -2.03 1.47
N ALA A 238 6.88 -2.01 0.15
CA ALA A 238 7.65 -1.19 -0.77
C ALA A 238 7.45 0.32 -0.57
N LEU A 239 6.37 0.74 0.11
CA LEU A 239 6.19 2.14 0.52
C LEU A 239 7.31 2.58 1.48
N ASP A 240 7.87 1.64 2.27
CA ASP A 240 8.96 1.87 3.23
C ASP A 240 8.63 3.03 4.20
N LEU A 241 7.36 3.05 4.63
CA LEU A 241 6.83 3.92 5.69
C LEU A 241 6.72 3.12 7.00
N PRO A 242 6.67 3.80 8.16
CA PRO A 242 6.38 3.13 9.43
C PRO A 242 4.92 2.65 9.46
N ILE A 243 4.68 1.39 9.08
CA ILE A 243 3.35 0.80 9.00
C ILE A 243 2.85 0.44 10.41
N PRO A 244 1.67 0.92 10.85
CA PRO A 244 1.06 0.46 12.09
C PRO A 244 0.59 -0.99 12.01
N ARG A 245 0.69 -1.72 13.14
CA ARG A 245 0.22 -3.11 13.24
C ARG A 245 -1.22 -3.29 12.76
N GLN A 246 -2.10 -2.34 13.09
CA GLN A 246 -3.52 -2.39 12.73
C GLN A 246 -3.74 -2.39 11.21
N VAL A 247 -2.89 -1.69 10.44
CA VAL A 247 -2.99 -1.67 8.96
C VAL A 247 -2.74 -3.06 8.39
N ILE A 248 -1.78 -3.79 8.95
CA ILE A 248 -1.46 -5.15 8.50
C ILE A 248 -2.58 -6.12 8.87
N LEU A 249 -3.11 -6.04 10.10
CA LEU A 249 -4.26 -6.84 10.50
C LEU A 249 -5.45 -6.64 9.56
N THR A 250 -5.72 -5.39 9.16
CA THR A 250 -6.78 -5.08 8.19
C THR A 250 -6.47 -5.67 6.81
N LEU A 251 -5.23 -5.53 6.31
CA LEU A 251 -4.83 -6.16 5.04
C LEU A 251 -5.02 -7.68 5.09
N MET A 252 -4.56 -8.33 6.17
CA MET A 252 -4.67 -9.78 6.34
C MET A 252 -6.13 -10.24 6.37
N ASN A 253 -6.98 -9.57 7.13
CA ASN A 253 -8.41 -9.87 7.16
C ASN A 253 -9.07 -9.70 5.78
N ASN A 254 -8.67 -8.67 5.03
CA ASN A 254 -9.20 -8.46 3.68
C ASN A 254 -8.68 -9.53 2.69
N ILE A 255 -7.43 -9.98 2.81
CA ILE A 255 -6.87 -11.10 2.03
C ILE A 255 -7.61 -12.40 2.36
N ASP A 256 -7.85 -12.66 3.65
CA ASP A 256 -8.60 -13.81 4.13
C ASP A 256 -10.01 -13.85 3.51
N GLN A 257 -10.74 -12.73 3.54
CA GLN A 257 -12.03 -12.59 2.86
C GLN A 257 -11.93 -12.75 1.33
N ALA A 258 -10.85 -12.26 0.71
CA ALA A 258 -10.64 -12.41 -0.72
C ALA A 258 -10.45 -13.88 -1.12
N LEU A 259 -9.72 -14.65 -0.30
CA LEU A 259 -9.49 -16.09 -0.45
C LEU A 259 -10.77 -16.90 -0.23
N GLN A 260 -11.53 -16.61 0.82
CA GLN A 260 -12.86 -17.21 1.05
C GLN A 260 -13.77 -16.98 -0.17
N GLY A 261 -13.83 -15.74 -0.66
CA GLY A 261 -14.62 -15.41 -1.83
C GLY A 261 -14.17 -16.15 -3.10
N TYR A 262 -12.87 -16.44 -3.26
CA TYR A 262 -12.40 -17.28 -4.37
C TYR A 262 -12.94 -18.70 -4.26
N GLY A 263 -12.87 -19.31 -3.06
CA GLY A 263 -13.43 -20.65 -2.81
C GLY A 263 -14.92 -20.73 -3.15
N LEU A 264 -15.69 -19.77 -2.66
CA LEU A 264 -17.12 -19.64 -2.96
C LEU A 264 -17.39 -19.45 -4.45
N ASP A 265 -16.62 -18.60 -5.14
CA ASP A 265 -16.75 -18.39 -6.59
C ASP A 265 -16.52 -19.71 -7.37
N VAL A 266 -15.59 -20.56 -6.92
CA VAL A 266 -15.34 -21.90 -7.51
C VAL A 266 -16.53 -22.84 -7.29
N VAL A 267 -17.05 -22.91 -6.06
CA VAL A 267 -18.18 -23.78 -5.69
C VAL A 267 -19.46 -23.35 -6.40
N HIS A 268 -19.74 -22.04 -6.43
CA HIS A 268 -20.88 -21.47 -7.15
C HIS A 268 -20.82 -21.77 -8.64
N GLY A 269 -19.61 -21.79 -9.22
CA GLY A 269 -19.40 -22.17 -10.61
C GLY A 269 -19.63 -23.65 -10.92
N ILE A 270 -19.84 -24.53 -9.92
CA ILE A 270 -20.18 -25.96 -10.09
C ILE A 270 -21.69 -26.17 -10.13
N GLY A 271 -22.45 -25.24 -9.51
CA GLY A 271 -23.91 -25.30 -9.39
C GLY A 271 -24.41 -26.44 -8.48
N PRO A 272 -25.69 -26.42 -8.09
CA PRO A 272 -26.27 -27.50 -7.32
C PRO A 272 -26.38 -28.78 -8.17
N ALA A 273 -26.16 -29.95 -7.56
CA ALA A 273 -26.28 -31.25 -8.24
C ALA A 273 -27.67 -31.48 -8.91
N LYS A 274 -28.69 -30.76 -8.45
CA LYS A 274 -30.04 -30.77 -9.04
C LYS A 274 -30.07 -30.22 -10.46
N ASP A 275 -29.16 -29.32 -10.81
CA ASP A 275 -29.09 -28.70 -12.14
C ASP A 275 -28.46 -29.62 -13.20
N LEU A 276 -27.84 -30.72 -12.78
CA LEU A 276 -27.38 -31.80 -13.67
C LEU A 276 -28.54 -32.71 -14.12
N ILE A 277 -29.69 -32.68 -13.44
CA ILE A 277 -30.82 -33.54 -13.75
C ILE A 277 -31.66 -32.82 -14.81
N PRO A 278 -31.79 -33.37 -16.03
CA PRO A 278 -32.61 -32.75 -17.05
C PRO A 278 -34.07 -32.72 -16.60
N PRO A 279 -34.85 -31.68 -16.98
CA PRO A 279 -36.26 -31.62 -16.65
C PRO A 279 -36.98 -32.84 -17.23
N LEU A 280 -37.96 -33.36 -16.49
CA LEU A 280 -38.77 -34.48 -16.95
C LEU A 280 -39.34 -34.15 -18.33
N PRO A 281 -39.12 -35.00 -19.35
CA PRO A 281 -39.61 -34.72 -20.69
C PRO A 281 -41.14 -34.57 -20.63
N PRO A 282 -41.72 -33.57 -21.33
CA PRO A 282 -43.16 -33.41 -21.35
C PRO A 282 -43.79 -34.70 -21.85
N LEU A 283 -44.80 -35.21 -21.13
CA LEU A 283 -45.46 -36.47 -21.48
C LEU A 283 -45.93 -36.41 -22.93
N THR A 284 -45.23 -37.12 -23.81
CA THR A 284 -45.57 -37.17 -25.22
C THR A 284 -46.86 -37.97 -25.35
N ARG A 285 -48.01 -37.29 -25.38
CA ARG A 285 -49.27 -37.95 -25.71
C ARG A 285 -49.17 -38.43 -27.15
N PHE A 286 -48.99 -39.73 -27.35
CA PHE A 286 -49.14 -40.35 -28.66
C PHE A 286 -50.60 -40.15 -29.10
N LYS A 287 -50.87 -39.10 -29.87
CA LYS A 287 -52.11 -39.00 -30.64
C LYS A 287 -51.96 -39.97 -31.82
N LYS A 288 -52.35 -41.23 -31.61
CA LYS A 288 -52.77 -42.08 -32.75
C LYS A 288 -53.91 -41.31 -33.40
N ARG A 289 -53.69 -40.63 -34.53
CA ARG A 289 -54.81 -40.21 -35.38
C ARG A 289 -55.42 -41.51 -35.90
N SER A 290 -56.43 -42.02 -35.21
CA SER A 290 -57.30 -43.07 -35.72
C SER A 290 -57.86 -42.57 -37.03
N SER A 291 -57.60 -43.30 -38.12
CA SER A 291 -58.02 -42.98 -39.48
C SER A 291 -59.53 -43.14 -39.71
N THR A 292 -60.35 -42.81 -38.73
CA THR A 292 -61.81 -42.95 -38.78
C THR A 292 -62.44 -41.76 -38.08
N GLY A 293 -62.97 -40.83 -38.87
CA GLY A 293 -63.84 -39.74 -38.38
C GLY A 293 -63.45 -38.35 -38.89
N THR A 294 -64.13 -37.92 -39.95
CA THR A 294 -64.43 -36.51 -40.32
C THR A 294 -63.26 -35.54 -40.44
N ALA A 295 -62.84 -35.32 -41.69
CA ALA A 295 -62.07 -34.16 -42.13
C ALA A 295 -62.90 -32.89 -41.93
N GLN A 296 -62.45 -32.00 -41.05
CA GLN A 296 -62.84 -30.60 -41.04
C GLN A 296 -61.56 -29.76 -41.01
N GLY A 297 -61.31 -29.04 -42.11
CA GLY A 297 -60.44 -27.86 -42.18
C GLY A 297 -58.93 -28.12 -42.24
N ASP A 298 -58.42 -28.45 -43.42
CA ASP A 298 -57.30 -27.77 -44.11
C ASP A 298 -56.76 -28.66 -45.23
N GLU A 299 -57.28 -28.45 -46.44
CA GLU A 299 -56.83 -29.15 -47.63
C GLU A 299 -55.41 -28.69 -48.02
N VAL A 300 -54.46 -29.63 -48.04
CA VAL A 300 -53.14 -29.42 -48.66
C VAL A 300 -53.36 -29.07 -50.14
N PRO A 301 -52.83 -27.95 -50.68
CA PRO A 301 -53.03 -27.59 -52.07
C PRO A 301 -52.17 -28.49 -52.95
N VAL A 302 -52.74 -29.62 -53.37
CA VAL A 302 -52.18 -30.51 -54.37
C VAL A 302 -52.91 -30.26 -55.68
N LYS A 303 -52.34 -29.41 -56.54
CA LYS A 303 -52.86 -29.17 -57.90
C LYS A 303 -52.98 -30.52 -58.65
N ARG A 304 -54.14 -30.76 -59.27
CA ARG A 304 -54.43 -31.92 -60.13
C ARG A 304 -53.60 -31.76 -61.42
N GLY A 305 -52.43 -32.37 -61.45
CA GLY A 305 -51.46 -32.27 -62.56
C GLY A 305 -50.03 -32.64 -62.18
N MET A 306 -49.75 -32.82 -60.88
CA MET A 306 -48.43 -33.18 -60.38
C MET A 306 -48.22 -34.70 -60.40
N GLY A 307 -47.15 -35.17 -61.07
CA GLY A 307 -46.79 -36.59 -61.16
C GLY A 307 -46.61 -37.28 -59.80
N VAL A 308 -46.90 -38.58 -59.75
CA VAL A 308 -47.00 -39.40 -58.52
C VAL A 308 -45.77 -39.26 -57.62
N THR A 309 -44.57 -39.27 -58.20
CA THR A 309 -43.29 -39.13 -57.47
C THR A 309 -43.17 -37.79 -56.74
N ARG A 310 -43.57 -36.70 -57.38
CA ARG A 310 -43.49 -35.34 -56.83
C ARG A 310 -44.57 -35.12 -55.75
N ARG A 311 -45.71 -35.79 -55.88
CA ARG A 311 -46.78 -35.83 -54.86
C ARG A 311 -46.32 -36.58 -53.61
N VAL A 312 -45.70 -37.76 -53.75
CA VAL A 312 -45.12 -38.51 -52.63
C VAL A 312 -44.01 -37.71 -51.94
N LYS A 313 -43.15 -37.01 -52.69
CA LYS A 313 -42.08 -36.18 -52.12
C LYS A 313 -42.62 -35.00 -51.31
N LYS A 314 -43.67 -34.34 -51.79
CA LYS A 314 -44.34 -33.23 -51.07
C LYS A 314 -45.12 -33.73 -49.86
N LEU A 315 -45.75 -34.89 -49.96
CA LEU A 315 -46.43 -35.54 -48.83
C LEU A 315 -45.43 -35.98 -47.76
N LYS A 316 -44.26 -36.53 -48.14
CA LYS A 316 -43.16 -36.82 -47.22
C LYS A 316 -42.62 -35.57 -46.55
N ALA A 317 -42.47 -34.47 -47.29
CA ALA A 317 -42.02 -33.19 -46.72
C ALA A 317 -43.04 -32.65 -45.70
N TYR A 318 -44.32 -32.68 -46.04
CA TYR A 318 -45.41 -32.27 -45.15
C TYR A 318 -45.55 -33.17 -43.91
N LEU A 319 -45.45 -34.49 -44.08
CA LEU A 319 -45.40 -35.43 -42.95
C LEU A 319 -44.16 -35.18 -42.09
N LYS A 320 -43.01 -34.89 -42.70
CA LYS A 320 -41.77 -34.57 -41.98
C LYS A 320 -41.92 -33.27 -41.19
N GLU A 321 -42.57 -32.25 -41.73
CA GLU A 321 -42.87 -30.99 -41.04
C GLU A 321 -43.87 -31.17 -39.89
N GLN A 322 -44.93 -31.96 -40.06
CA GLN A 322 -45.98 -32.15 -39.04
C GLN A 322 -45.68 -33.23 -37.99
N LEU A 323 -44.82 -34.21 -38.28
CA LEU A 323 -44.40 -35.25 -37.32
C LEU A 323 -43.12 -34.90 -36.58
N LEU A 324 -42.35 -33.91 -37.07
CA LEU A 324 -41.15 -33.39 -36.42
C LEU A 324 -41.31 -31.89 -36.08
N GLU A 325 -42.41 -31.52 -35.43
CA GLU A 325 -42.17 -30.60 -34.31
C GLU A 325 -41.31 -31.42 -33.34
N PRO A 326 -40.04 -31.05 -33.07
CA PRO A 326 -39.24 -31.78 -32.11
C PRO A 326 -39.92 -31.58 -30.74
N ALA A 327 -40.83 -32.50 -30.40
CA ALA A 327 -41.54 -32.51 -29.12
C ALA A 327 -40.58 -32.65 -27.93
N VAL A 328 -39.33 -33.01 -28.22
CA VAL A 328 -38.19 -32.96 -27.32
C VAL A 328 -37.23 -31.89 -27.85
N PRO A 329 -37.00 -30.80 -27.11
CA PRO A 329 -35.96 -29.82 -27.43
C PRO A 329 -34.62 -30.54 -27.67
N SER A 330 -33.85 -30.11 -28.68
CA SER A 330 -32.49 -30.64 -28.87
C SER A 330 -31.67 -30.39 -27.61
N ILE A 331 -30.83 -31.34 -27.19
CA ILE A 331 -29.97 -31.23 -25.99
C ILE A 331 -29.17 -29.90 -26.00
N GLY A 332 -28.74 -29.43 -27.18
CA GLY A 332 -28.03 -28.15 -27.33
C GLY A 332 -28.87 -26.87 -27.18
N ALA A 333 -30.20 -26.99 -27.07
CA ALA A 333 -31.13 -25.89 -26.87
C ALA A 333 -31.55 -25.73 -25.40
N GLU A 334 -31.11 -26.61 -24.50
CA GLU A 334 -31.34 -26.44 -23.07
C GLU A 334 -30.52 -25.26 -22.52
N PRO A 335 -31.10 -24.43 -21.64
CA PRO A 335 -30.42 -23.25 -21.07
C PRO A 335 -29.12 -23.63 -20.33
N ASN A 336 -29.09 -24.82 -19.72
CA ASN A 336 -27.94 -25.31 -18.95
C ASN A 336 -26.95 -26.16 -19.78
N TYR A 337 -27.20 -26.37 -21.07
CA TYR A 337 -26.37 -27.27 -21.89
C TYR A 337 -24.90 -26.87 -21.90
N LYS A 338 -24.60 -25.59 -22.12
CA LYS A 338 -23.22 -25.08 -22.15
C LYS A 338 -22.51 -25.29 -20.82
N PHE A 339 -23.22 -25.07 -19.72
CA PHE A 339 -22.73 -25.28 -18.37
C PHE A 339 -22.42 -26.75 -18.11
N VAL A 340 -23.37 -27.65 -18.34
CA VAL A 340 -23.21 -29.10 -18.15
C VAL A 340 -22.12 -29.67 -19.08
N SER A 341 -22.05 -29.19 -20.32
CA SER A 341 -21.02 -29.63 -21.29
C SER A 341 -19.60 -29.18 -20.91
N GLY A 342 -19.47 -28.07 -20.19
CA GLY A 342 -18.19 -27.58 -19.67
C GLY A 342 -17.76 -28.26 -18.38
N LEU A 343 -18.71 -28.84 -17.64
CA LEU A 343 -18.48 -29.52 -16.36
C LEU A 343 -17.97 -30.95 -16.57
N THR A 344 -16.72 -31.08 -17.01
CA THR A 344 -16.05 -32.38 -17.16
C THR A 344 -15.38 -32.82 -15.86
N VAL A 345 -15.15 -34.12 -15.68
CA VAL A 345 -14.37 -34.64 -14.54
C VAL A 345 -13.00 -33.95 -14.43
N ASN A 346 -12.33 -33.73 -15.57
CA ASN A 346 -11.06 -33.00 -15.60
C ASN A 346 -11.20 -31.56 -15.08
N SER A 347 -12.28 -30.86 -15.43
CA SER A 347 -12.52 -29.50 -14.94
C SER A 347 -12.74 -29.45 -13.42
N LEU A 348 -13.43 -30.46 -12.86
CA LEU A 348 -13.65 -30.58 -11.42
C LEU A 348 -12.35 -30.92 -10.69
N VAL A 349 -11.54 -31.84 -11.23
CA VAL A 349 -10.21 -32.16 -10.69
C VAL A 349 -9.30 -30.93 -10.70
N VAL A 350 -9.32 -30.12 -11.77
CA VAL A 350 -8.55 -28.86 -11.83
C VAL A 350 -9.03 -27.89 -10.75
N ARG A 351 -10.34 -27.77 -10.49
CA ARG A 351 -10.89 -26.93 -9.41
C ARG A 351 -10.41 -27.39 -8.03
N VAL A 352 -10.51 -28.69 -7.73
CA VAL A 352 -10.00 -29.28 -6.48
C VAL A 352 -8.51 -29.01 -6.30
N ASN A 353 -7.70 -29.29 -7.32
CA ASN A 353 -6.26 -29.06 -7.28
C ASN A 353 -5.92 -27.58 -7.08
N SER A 354 -6.75 -26.68 -7.60
CA SER A 354 -6.56 -25.24 -7.47
C SER A 354 -6.86 -24.73 -6.07
N LEU A 355 -7.96 -25.20 -5.46
CA LEU A 355 -8.28 -24.90 -4.06
C LEU A 355 -7.20 -25.45 -3.13
N GLN A 356 -6.73 -26.67 -3.40
CA GLN A 356 -5.64 -27.29 -2.67
C GLN A 356 -4.32 -26.52 -2.81
N PHE A 357 -3.98 -26.08 -4.02
CA PHE A 357 -2.80 -25.26 -4.28
C PHE A 357 -2.84 -23.94 -3.51
N ILE A 358 -3.98 -23.24 -3.50
CA ILE A 358 -4.16 -22.00 -2.74
C ILE A 358 -3.94 -22.27 -1.24
N ARG A 359 -4.53 -23.35 -0.71
CA ARG A 359 -4.36 -23.76 0.69
C ARG A 359 -2.90 -24.02 1.05
N ASP A 360 -2.18 -24.73 0.19
CA ASP A 360 -0.78 -25.08 0.41
C ASP A 360 0.15 -23.86 0.28
N SER A 361 -0.30 -22.80 -0.40
CA SER A 361 0.41 -21.53 -0.56
C SER A 361 0.18 -20.53 0.58
N LEU A 362 -0.81 -20.74 1.46
CA LEU A 362 -1.10 -19.84 2.59
C LEU A 362 0.09 -19.66 3.56
N PRO A 363 0.82 -20.72 3.96
CA PRO A 363 1.97 -20.56 4.85
C PRO A 363 3.09 -19.70 4.24
N GLU A 364 3.26 -19.75 2.92
CA GLU A 364 4.23 -18.91 2.21
C GLU A 364 3.84 -17.43 2.28
N LEU A 365 2.54 -17.14 2.14
CA LEU A 365 2.00 -15.78 2.27
C LEU A 365 2.14 -15.23 3.70
N GLU A 366 1.88 -16.06 4.72
CA GLU A 366 2.11 -15.69 6.12
C GLU A 366 3.59 -15.42 6.40
N SER A 367 4.48 -16.29 5.90
CA SER A 367 5.94 -16.10 6.03
C SER A 367 6.44 -14.83 5.33
N LEU A 368 5.88 -14.52 4.16
CA LEU A 368 6.17 -13.27 3.44
C LEU A 368 5.77 -12.04 4.26
N LEU A 369 4.60 -12.07 4.90
CA LEU A 369 4.13 -11.00 5.79
C LEU A 369 5.03 -10.86 7.03
N GLN A 370 5.36 -11.96 7.69
CA GLN A 370 6.24 -11.98 8.87
C GLN A 370 7.62 -11.40 8.55
N SER A 371 8.27 -11.91 7.50
CA SER A 371 9.61 -11.46 7.11
C SER A 371 9.63 -10.00 6.66
N SER A 372 8.56 -9.52 6.01
CA SER A 372 8.46 -8.13 5.58
C SER A 372 8.18 -7.19 6.74
N TRP A 373 7.33 -7.58 7.69
CA TRP A 373 7.09 -6.83 8.92
C TRP A 373 8.36 -6.68 9.77
N LEU A 374 9.07 -7.78 10.01
CA LEU A 374 10.31 -7.77 10.80
C LEU A 374 11.40 -6.88 10.19
N ARG A 375 11.45 -6.78 8.84
CA ARG A 375 12.36 -5.87 8.14
C ARG A 375 11.93 -4.41 8.22
N SER A 376 10.62 -4.14 8.21
CA SER A 376 10.07 -2.79 8.16
C SER A 376 9.96 -2.11 9.53
N ALA A 377 9.76 -2.87 10.60
CA ALA A 377 9.50 -2.33 11.92
C ALA A 377 10.79 -1.78 12.59
N LYS A 378 10.79 -0.48 12.92
CA LYS A 378 11.87 0.22 13.63
C LYS A 378 11.29 1.00 14.82
N PRO A 379 11.74 0.76 16.07
CA PRO A 379 12.69 -0.28 16.50
C PRO A 379 12.15 -1.69 16.27
N ALA A 380 13.06 -2.67 16.22
CA ALA A 380 12.69 -4.06 15.99
C ALA A 380 11.65 -4.50 17.06
N PRO A 381 10.51 -5.08 16.63
CA PRO A 381 9.46 -5.45 17.55
C PRO A 381 9.98 -6.56 18.48
N ALA A 382 9.66 -6.46 19.76
CA ALA A 382 10.06 -7.46 20.76
C ALA A 382 9.37 -8.82 20.55
N ASP A 383 8.28 -8.83 19.79
CA ASP A 383 7.53 -10.02 19.38
C ASP A 383 7.97 -10.42 17.96
N ASN A 384 8.23 -11.72 17.76
CA ASN A 384 8.62 -12.33 16.48
C ASN A 384 7.47 -12.35 15.43
N ALA A 385 6.53 -11.40 15.54
CA ALA A 385 5.32 -11.32 14.74
C ALA A 385 4.45 -12.58 14.82
N SER A 386 4.44 -13.24 16.00
CA SER A 386 3.70 -14.49 16.23
C SER A 386 2.20 -14.36 15.96
N TRP A 387 1.65 -13.15 16.11
CA TRP A 387 0.26 -12.81 15.80
C TRP A 387 -0.12 -12.89 14.32
N ILE A 388 0.84 -13.00 13.39
CA ILE A 388 0.59 -13.19 11.96
C ILE A 388 0.30 -14.66 11.66
N THR A 389 0.87 -15.58 12.45
CA THR A 389 0.67 -17.02 12.26
C THR A 389 -0.79 -17.40 12.51
N GLY A 390 -1.42 -18.06 11.54
CA GLY A 390 -2.80 -18.52 11.67
C GLY A 390 -3.86 -17.42 11.47
N ALA A 391 -3.48 -16.23 11.05
CA ALA A 391 -4.45 -15.18 10.74
C ALA A 391 -5.23 -15.46 9.42
N LEU A 392 -4.79 -16.42 8.60
CA LEU A 392 -5.52 -16.92 7.43
C LEU A 392 -6.29 -18.23 7.72
N GLN A 393 -6.53 -18.54 8.99
CA GLN A 393 -7.18 -19.80 9.38
C GLN A 393 -8.63 -19.89 8.88
N THR A 394 -9.36 -18.79 8.79
CA THR A 394 -10.74 -18.78 8.29
C THR A 394 -10.80 -19.08 6.79
N ALA A 395 -9.90 -18.51 6.00
CA ALA A 395 -9.73 -18.90 4.60
C ALA A 395 -9.32 -20.37 4.47
N GLN A 396 -8.44 -20.88 5.34
CA GLN A 396 -8.04 -22.29 5.33
C GLN A 396 -9.22 -23.24 5.58
N THR A 397 -10.11 -22.90 6.52
CA THR A 397 -11.33 -23.69 6.79
C THR A 397 -12.29 -23.66 5.61
N GLU A 398 -12.55 -22.47 5.05
CA GLU A 398 -13.48 -22.29 3.92
C GLU A 398 -12.98 -23.00 2.66
N LEU A 399 -11.68 -22.92 2.36
CA LEU A 399 -11.08 -23.63 1.23
C LEU A 399 -11.15 -25.14 1.41
N THR A 400 -11.05 -25.64 2.65
CA THR A 400 -11.19 -27.07 2.95
C THR A 400 -12.64 -27.53 2.76
N GLU A 401 -13.61 -26.75 3.23
CA GLU A 401 -15.04 -27.01 3.01
C GLU A 401 -15.39 -26.95 1.52
N SER A 402 -14.90 -25.93 0.79
CA SER A 402 -15.06 -25.80 -0.66
C SER A 402 -14.47 -26.98 -1.42
N THR A 403 -13.31 -27.47 -0.98
CA THR A 403 -12.66 -28.67 -1.55
C THR A 403 -13.51 -29.91 -1.29
N GLN A 404 -14.00 -30.09 -0.05
CA GLN A 404 -14.87 -31.21 0.30
C GLN A 404 -16.17 -31.20 -0.50
N SER A 405 -16.85 -30.06 -0.60
CA SER A 405 -18.08 -29.91 -1.38
C SER A 405 -17.85 -30.22 -2.86
N THR A 406 -16.72 -29.80 -3.42
CA THR A 406 -16.34 -30.14 -4.81
C THR A 406 -16.06 -31.64 -4.97
N CYS A 407 -15.45 -32.28 -3.97
CA CYS A 407 -15.21 -33.72 -3.97
C CYS A 407 -16.48 -34.55 -3.79
N GLU A 408 -17.46 -34.09 -3.02
CA GLU A 408 -18.77 -34.75 -2.87
C GLU A 408 -19.60 -34.68 -4.16
N PHE A 409 -19.31 -33.71 -5.02
CA PHE A 409 -19.93 -33.56 -6.33
C PHE A 409 -19.33 -34.48 -7.40
N LEU A 410 -18.05 -34.86 -7.25
CA LEU A 410 -17.34 -35.83 -8.10
C LEU A 410 -17.80 -37.26 -7.85
#